data_AF-A0A1F0F728-F1
#
_entry.id   AF-A0A1F0F728-F1
#
_cell.length_a   1.000
_cell.length_b   1.000
_cell.length_c   1.000
_cell.angle_alpha   90.00
_cell.angle_beta   90.00
_cell.angle_gamma   90.00
#
_symmetry.space_group_name_H-M   'P 1'
#
loop_
_entity.id
_entity.type
_entity.pdbx_description
1 polymer ?
#
loop_
_entity_poly.entity_id
_entity_poly.type
_entity_poly.pdbx_seq_one_letter_code
_entity_poly.pdbx_strand_id
1 'polypeptide(L)'
;MKINFKNLLIVFLSTIFIFLLVNKKENTYTNLDELEITYIDVGQGNAVLVKTKDKSLLIDGGNRYNSRYYYNYFKNKNLKKKQVKEIF
;
A
#
# COMPACT_ATOMS: atom_id res chain seq x y z
N MET A 1 17.66 25.81 -47.48
CA MET A 1 18.45 25.36 -46.31
C MET A 1 18.88 23.92 -46.56
N LYS A 2 20.18 23.63 -46.70
CA LYS A 2 20.64 22.24 -46.91
C LYS A 2 20.57 21.50 -45.57
N ILE A 3 19.81 20.42 -45.50
CA ILE A 3 19.75 19.57 -44.31
C ILE A 3 20.97 18.63 -44.37
N ASN A 4 21.83 18.70 -43.36
CA ASN A 4 22.98 17.82 -43.26
C ASN A 4 22.53 16.42 -42.84
N PHE A 5 23.07 15.38 -43.47
CA PHE A 5 22.74 13.97 -43.14
C PHE A 5 22.91 13.65 -41.65
N LYS A 6 23.91 14.25 -40.98
CA LYS A 6 24.11 14.13 -39.53
C LYS A 6 22.90 14.62 -38.72
N ASN A 7 22.26 15.70 -39.14
CA ASN A 7 21.07 16.25 -38.46
C ASN A 7 19.87 15.31 -38.63
N LEU A 8 19.75 14.67 -39.80
CA LEU A 8 18.71 13.67 -40.05
C LEU A 8 18.90 12.43 -39.17
N LEU A 9 20.15 11.97 -39.02
CA LEU A 9 20.51 10.84 -38.16
C LEU A 9 20.18 11.14 -36.68
N ILE A 10 20.47 12.35 -36.20
CA ILE A 10 20.16 12.76 -34.83
C ILE A 10 18.66 12.72 -34.58
N VAL A 11 17.85 13.26 -35.51
CA VAL A 11 16.39 13.22 -35.39
C VAL A 11 15.90 11.77 -35.33
N PHE A 12 16.38 10.91 -36.23
CA PHE A 12 16.00 9.50 -36.24
C PHE A 12 16.35 8.75 -34.93
N LEU A 13 17.56 8.96 -34.41
CA LEU A 13 17.98 8.37 -33.14
C LEU A 13 17.16 8.89 -31.96
N SER A 14 16.83 10.19 -31.95
CA SER A 14 16.00 10.78 -30.90
C SER A 14 14.57 10.22 -30.91
N THR A 15 14.00 9.97 -32.09
CA THR A 15 12.66 9.36 -32.20
C THR A 15 12.65 7.91 -31.73
N ILE A 16 13.71 7.15 -32.01
CA ILE A 16 13.87 5.78 -31.50
C ILE A 16 13.99 5.79 -29.97
N PHE A 17 14.78 6.70 -29.42
CA PHE A 17 14.97 6.80 -27.98
C PHE A 17 13.65 7.13 -27.25
N ILE A 18 12.86 8.08 -27.77
CA ILE A 18 11.53 8.41 -27.23
C ILE A 18 10.60 7.19 -27.31
N PHE A 19 10.61 6.46 -28.42
CA PHE A 19 9.81 5.24 -28.58
C PHE A 19 10.17 4.18 -27.53
N LEU A 20 11.46 4.00 -27.23
CA LEU A 20 11.90 3.07 -26.18
C LEU A 20 11.46 3.50 -24.78
N LEU A 21 11.48 4.81 -24.49
CA LEU A 21 11.01 5.34 -23.21
C LEU A 21 9.51 5.10 -22.99
N VAL A 22 8.69 5.34 -24.02
CA VAL A 22 7.23 5.18 -23.95
C VAL A 22 6.83 3.70 -23.79
N ASN A 23 7.58 2.77 -24.38
CA ASN A 23 7.29 1.34 -24.32
C ASN A 23 7.86 0.64 -23.08
N LYS A 24 8.41 1.38 -22.12
CA LYS A 24 8.84 0.81 -20.85
C LYS A 24 7.60 0.29 -20.10
N LYS A 25 7.37 -1.03 -20.13
CA LYS A 25 6.40 -1.66 -19.25
C LYS A 25 6.83 -1.48 -17.81
N GLU A 26 6.07 -0.70 -17.05
CA GLU A 26 6.12 -0.81 -15.59
C GLU A 26 5.48 -2.14 -15.19
N ASN A 27 6.20 -2.92 -14.40
CA ASN A 27 5.60 -4.06 -13.72
C ASN A 27 4.70 -3.50 -12.61
N THR A 28 3.48 -3.14 -12.95
CA THR A 28 2.45 -2.88 -11.94
C THR A 28 2.07 -4.21 -11.32
N TYR A 29 2.41 -4.41 -10.05
CA TYR A 29 1.91 -5.53 -9.28
C TYR A 29 0.41 -5.32 -9.07
N THR A 30 -0.42 -5.94 -9.91
CA THR A 30 -1.89 -5.81 -9.84
C THR A 30 -2.54 -6.64 -8.72
N ASN A 31 -1.74 -7.48 -8.04
CA ASN A 31 -2.17 -8.39 -6.97
C ASN A 31 -1.22 -8.30 -5.76
N LEU A 32 -0.88 -7.10 -5.32
CA LEU A 32 -0.50 -6.97 -3.91
C LEU A 32 -1.80 -7.07 -3.13
N ASP A 33 -2.02 -8.20 -2.43
CA ASP A 33 -3.08 -8.26 -1.43
C ASP A 33 -2.91 -7.03 -0.53
N GLU A 34 -3.89 -6.14 -0.55
CA GLU A 34 -3.77 -4.82 0.04
C GLU A 34 -3.48 -4.95 1.54
N LEU A 35 -2.31 -4.46 1.95
CA LEU A 35 -1.91 -4.41 3.35
C LEU A 35 -2.37 -3.08 3.93
N GLU A 36 -3.42 -3.12 4.75
CA GLU A 36 -3.92 -1.97 5.49
C GLU A 36 -3.35 -2.00 6.91
N ILE A 37 -2.69 -0.92 7.33
CA ILE A 37 -2.19 -0.75 8.70
C ILE A 37 -2.92 0.42 9.34
N THR A 38 -3.61 0.17 10.44
CA THR A 38 -4.28 1.19 11.24
C THR A 38 -3.71 1.24 12.66
N TYR A 39 -3.26 2.42 13.08
CA TYR A 39 -2.98 2.71 14.48
C TYR A 39 -4.27 3.12 15.18
N ILE A 40 -4.68 2.34 16.18
CA ILE A 40 -5.91 2.60 16.93
C ILE A 40 -5.55 3.48 18.12
N ASP A 41 -6.22 4.62 18.25
CA ASP A 41 -6.13 5.43 19.45
C ASP A 41 -6.79 4.70 20.63
N VAL A 42 -5.96 4.25 21.57
CA VAL A 42 -6.35 3.57 22.80
C VAL A 42 -5.87 4.34 24.04
N GLY A 43 -5.44 5.59 23.89
CA GLY A 43 -4.77 6.36 24.94
C GLY A 43 -3.36 5.86 25.24
N GLN A 44 -3.07 5.48 26.48
CA GLN A 44 -1.76 4.94 26.86
C GLN A 44 -1.59 3.47 26.41
N GLY A 45 -0.52 3.22 25.64
CA GLY A 45 -0.17 1.91 25.08
C GLY A 45 -0.25 1.91 23.55
N ASN A 46 0.05 0.78 22.92
CA ASN A 46 -0.02 0.63 21.46
C ASN A 46 -1.18 -0.29 21.07
N ALA A 47 -1.83 0.00 19.95
CA ALA A 47 -2.76 -0.92 19.32
C ALA A 47 -2.69 -0.74 17.81
N VAL A 48 -2.27 -1.80 17.11
CA VAL A 48 -2.08 -1.77 15.66
C VAL A 48 -2.89 -2.87 15.01
N LEU A 49 -3.81 -2.48 14.14
CA LEU A 49 -4.56 -3.42 13.31
C LEU A 49 -3.89 -3.52 11.94
N VAL A 50 -3.40 -4.72 11.64
CA VAL A 50 -2.86 -5.09 10.34
C VAL A 50 -3.90 -5.95 9.62
N LYS A 51 -4.27 -5.57 8.40
CA LYS A 51 -5.25 -6.31 7.61
C LYS A 51 -4.68 -6.62 6.24
N THR A 52 -4.96 -7.84 5.81
CA THR A 52 -4.88 -8.24 4.40
C THR A 52 -6.31 -8.49 3.91
N LYS A 53 -6.44 -8.87 2.64
CA LYS A 53 -7.72 -9.27 2.04
C LYS A 53 -8.49 -10.30 2.89
N ASP A 54 -7.78 -11.29 3.44
CA ASP A 54 -8.41 -12.46 4.07
C ASP A 54 -8.21 -12.52 5.59
N LYS A 55 -7.29 -11.72 6.14
CA LYS A 55 -6.86 -11.85 7.53
C LYS A 55 -6.77 -10.50 8.21
N SER A 56 -7.03 -10.50 9.51
CA SER A 56 -6.81 -9.35 10.38
C SER A 56 -6.01 -9.79 11.60
N LEU A 57 -5.03 -8.99 11.95
CA LEU A 57 -4.12 -9.19 13.06
C LEU A 57 -4.12 -7.91 13.91
N LEU A 58 -4.44 -8.03 15.18
CA LEU A 58 -4.22 -6.99 16.16
C LEU A 58 -2.89 -7.27 16.87
N ILE A 59 -1.97 -6.32 16.78
CA ILE A 59 -0.68 -6.32 17.47
C ILE A 59 -0.80 -5.32 18.62
N ASP A 60 -0.62 -5.83 19.85
CA ASP A 60 -0.91 -5.11 21.10
C ASP A 60 -2.38 -4.65 21.18
N GLY A 61 -2.87 -4.31 22.37
CA GLY A 61 -4.24 -3.86 22.61
C GLY A 61 -4.32 -2.64 23.53
N GLY A 62 -3.18 -2.00 23.76
CA GLY A 62 -2.98 -1.08 24.87
C GLY A 62 -3.04 -1.83 26.20
N ASN A 63 -3.17 -1.07 27.29
CA ASN A 63 -3.36 -1.68 28.60
C ASN A 63 -4.71 -2.44 28.69
N ARG A 64 -4.82 -3.40 29.63
CA ARG A 64 -6.03 -4.22 29.82
C ARG A 64 -7.30 -3.40 30.03
N TYR A 65 -7.18 -2.25 30.71
CA TYR A 65 -8.28 -1.34 31.00
C TYR A 65 -8.81 -0.64 29.73
N ASN A 66 -7.94 -0.38 28.76
CA ASN A 66 -8.21 0.32 27.51
C ASN A 66 -8.69 -0.59 26.38
N SER A 67 -8.84 -1.90 26.64
CA SER A 67 -9.30 -2.85 25.62
C SER A 67 -10.64 -2.47 24.97
N ARG A 68 -11.50 -1.74 25.70
CA ARG A 68 -12.78 -1.22 25.20
C ARG A 68 -12.62 -0.33 23.96
N TYR A 69 -11.51 0.41 23.82
CA TYR A 69 -11.31 1.32 22.70
C TYR A 69 -11.17 0.57 21.36
N TYR A 70 -10.33 -0.46 21.30
CA TYR A 70 -10.22 -1.26 20.07
C TYR A 70 -11.47 -2.14 19.82
N TYR A 71 -12.17 -2.60 20.88
CA TYR A 71 -13.47 -3.26 20.72
C TYR A 71 -14.51 -2.34 20.05
N ASN A 72 -14.60 -1.09 20.49
CA ASN A 72 -15.49 -0.10 19.89
C ASN A 72 -15.07 0.21 18.45
N TYR A 73 -13.77 0.32 18.19
CA TYR A 73 -13.23 0.49 16.84
C TYR A 73 -13.67 -0.64 15.90
N PHE A 74 -13.50 -1.91 16.31
CA PHE A 74 -13.93 -3.06 15.52
C PHE A 74 -15.43 -3.07 15.26
N LYS A 75 -16.24 -2.77 16.30
CA LYS A 75 -17.70 -2.69 16.18
C LYS A 75 -18.12 -1.64 15.15
N ASN A 76 -17.54 -0.44 15.20
CA ASN A 76 -17.86 0.66 14.29
C ASN A 76 -17.45 0.35 12.84
N LYS A 77 -16.42 -0.48 12.64
CA LYS A 77 -15.95 -0.91 11.31
C LYS A 77 -16.60 -2.20 10.81
N ASN A 78 -17.62 -2.72 11.50
CA ASN A 78 -18.26 -4.01 11.21
C ASN A 78 -17.29 -5.20 11.15
N LEU A 79 -16.15 -5.11 11.84
CA LEU A 79 -15.18 -6.19 11.96
C LEU A 79 -15.66 -7.17 13.04
N LYS A 80 -15.86 -8.44 12.67
CA LYS A 80 -16.22 -9.47 13.64
C LYS A 80 -14.97 -9.88 14.40
N LYS A 81 -15.01 -9.79 15.74
CA LYS A 81 -13.89 -10.21 16.62
C LYS A 81 -13.30 -11.58 16.27
N LYS A 82 -14.15 -12.56 15.90
CA LYS A 82 -13.73 -13.93 15.53
C LYS A 82 -12.77 -13.99 14.32
N GLN A 83 -12.61 -12.90 13.58
CA GLN A 83 -11.75 -12.78 12.39
C GLN A 83 -10.41 -12.08 12.69
N VAL A 84 -10.21 -11.60 13.92
CA VAL A 84 -8.99 -10.89 14.34
C VAL A 84 -8.19 -11.79 15.28
N LYS A 85 -6.96 -12.12 14.88
CA LYS A 85 -5.99 -12.77 15.77
C LYS A 85 -5.32 -11.68 16.63
N GLU A 86 -5.22 -11.90 17.93
CA GLU A 86 -4.51 -11.00 18.85
C GLU A 86 -3.12 -11.60 19.14
N ILE A 87 -2.06 -10.79 19.02
CA ILE A 87 -0.71 -11.14 19.45
C ILE A 87 -0.25 -10.02 20.40
N PHE A 88 -0.03 -10.38 21.67
CA PHE A 88 0.37 -9.48 22.76
C PHE A 88 1.89 -9.44 22.88
#